data_AF-A0A539DT76-F1
#
_entry.id   AF-A0A539DT76-F1
#
_cell.length_a   1.000
_cell.length_b   1.000
_cell.length_c   1.000
_cell.angle_alpha   90.00
_cell.angle_beta   90.00
_cell.angle_gamma   90.00
#
_symmetry.space_group_name_H-M   'P 1'
#
loop_
_entity.id
_entity.type
_entity.pdbx_description
1 polymer ?
#
loop_
_entity_poly.entity_id
_entity_poly.type
_entity_poly.pdbx_seq_one_letter_code
_entity_poly.pdbx_strand_id
1 'polypeptide(L)'
;MEQLKPRRLRAGDSVAVVSTSWGGPHAYPHVFEAGLRTLTDRLGLRVKEFPTARMSPNELSANPRARAADLNAAFADPSVAAVIASIGGDDSARILPYLDADVIRANPKILMGWSDTCTQLVFCHNLGLVTFHGPAVMAGLAQLWNFPEAEAHLRAMLFEPSESLLYEPFPRWTNSYLDWNAPDNDGRVEALQPHDGWNWLSGNGARSGRLFGGCIEVLEFLKGSRHWPGEDFWTDRILFLETSEDKPTIDQVRYWLFNYGIQGVFDRAAG
;
A
#
# COMPACT_ATOMS: atom_id res chain seq x y z
N MET A 1 -18.98 9.85 6.23
CA MET A 1 -18.29 10.61 5.19
C MET A 1 -18.58 9.95 3.85
N GLU A 2 -18.90 10.73 2.82
CA GLU A 2 -19.05 10.24 1.45
C GLU A 2 -17.72 9.66 0.97
N GLN A 3 -17.74 8.47 0.35
CA GLN A 3 -16.53 7.82 -0.13
C GLN A 3 -16.17 8.35 -1.52
N LEU A 4 -14.98 8.92 -1.64
CA LEU A 4 -14.39 9.32 -2.90
C LEU A 4 -13.77 8.08 -3.55
N LYS A 5 -14.55 7.35 -4.34
CA LYS A 5 -14.07 6.17 -5.07
C LYS A 5 -13.39 6.62 -6.38
N PRO A 6 -12.11 6.29 -6.60
CA PRO A 6 -11.44 6.67 -7.84
C PRO A 6 -11.96 5.88 -9.04
N ARG A 7 -11.77 6.42 -10.25
CA ARG A 7 -12.06 5.67 -11.47
C ARG A 7 -11.12 4.47 -11.62
N ARG A 8 -11.59 3.44 -12.32
CA ARG A 8 -10.74 2.32 -12.78
C ARG A 8 -9.66 2.79 -13.77
N LEU A 9 -8.58 2.02 -13.85
CA LEU A 9 -7.54 2.14 -14.86
C LEU A 9 -7.98 1.57 -16.20
N ARG A 10 -7.32 2.04 -17.25
CA ARG A 10 -7.40 1.56 -18.62
C ARG A 10 -5.99 1.50 -19.21
N ALA A 11 -5.80 0.64 -20.21
CA ALA A 11 -4.57 0.67 -20.99
C ALA A 11 -4.34 2.08 -21.56
N GLY A 12 -3.09 2.56 -21.47
CA GLY A 12 -2.67 3.90 -21.85
C GLY A 12 -2.84 4.95 -20.75
N ASP A 13 -3.47 4.65 -19.62
CA ASP A 13 -3.52 5.58 -18.49
C ASP A 13 -2.12 5.87 -17.94
N SER A 14 -1.89 7.12 -17.51
CA SER A 14 -0.64 7.49 -16.86
C SER A 14 -0.69 7.21 -15.36
N VAL A 15 0.36 6.60 -14.82
CA VAL A 15 0.52 6.32 -13.40
C VAL A 15 1.75 7.03 -12.88
N ALA A 16 1.54 7.83 -11.83
CA ALA A 16 2.61 8.45 -11.09
C ALA A 16 3.32 7.43 -10.20
N VAL A 17 4.64 7.40 -10.24
CA VAL A 17 5.46 6.63 -9.29
C VAL A 17 6.19 7.60 -8.37
N VAL A 18 5.98 7.43 -7.06
CA VAL A 18 6.48 8.36 -6.02
C VAL A 18 7.24 7.62 -4.93
N SER A 19 8.27 8.27 -4.38
CA SER A 19 9.09 7.72 -3.28
C SER A 19 8.81 8.51 -1.99
N THR A 20 7.76 8.11 -1.26
CA THR A 20 7.33 8.79 -0.03
C THR A 20 8.07 8.32 1.21
N SER A 21 8.77 7.18 1.13
CA SER A 21 9.53 6.57 2.22
C SER A 21 11.00 6.37 1.83
N TRP A 22 11.47 5.13 1.70
CA TRP A 22 12.87 4.82 1.40
C TRP A 22 13.25 5.04 -0.08
N GLY A 23 14.49 5.49 -0.30
CA GLY A 23 15.09 5.74 -1.62
C GLY A 23 15.55 4.48 -2.35
N GLY A 24 14.76 3.41 -2.29
CA GLY A 24 15.05 2.13 -2.92
C GLY A 24 15.36 2.23 -4.43
N PRO A 25 14.66 3.06 -5.22
CA PRO A 25 14.96 3.20 -6.65
C PRO A 25 16.39 3.65 -6.96
N HIS A 26 17.01 4.42 -6.06
CA HIS A 26 18.41 4.81 -6.19
C HIS A 26 19.36 3.68 -5.79
N ALA A 27 19.04 2.96 -4.71
CA ALA A 27 19.87 1.86 -4.21
C ALA A 27 19.86 0.65 -5.15
N TYR A 28 18.70 0.34 -5.74
CA TYR A 28 18.47 -0.82 -6.59
C TYR A 28 17.72 -0.41 -7.88
N PRO A 29 18.39 0.34 -8.78
CA PRO A 29 17.72 0.89 -9.97
C PRO A 29 17.20 -0.19 -10.90
N HIS A 30 17.89 -1.31 -11.03
CA HIS A 30 17.51 -2.42 -11.91
C HIS A 30 16.20 -3.11 -11.46
N VAL A 31 16.00 -3.27 -10.14
CA VAL A 31 14.74 -3.75 -9.55
C VAL A 31 13.60 -2.75 -9.79
N PHE A 32 13.88 -1.46 -9.65
CA PHE A 32 12.91 -0.41 -9.96
C PHE A 32 12.50 -0.45 -11.43
N GLU A 33 13.46 -0.53 -12.36
CA GLU A 33 13.18 -0.68 -13.79
C GLU A 33 12.35 -1.94 -14.10
N ALA A 34 12.59 -3.07 -13.40
CA ALA A 34 11.77 -4.27 -13.54
C ALA A 34 10.30 -4.01 -13.14
N GLY A 35 10.06 -3.28 -12.05
CA GLY A 35 8.72 -2.85 -11.65
C GLY A 35 8.07 -1.90 -12.65
N LEU A 36 8.83 -0.95 -13.22
CA LEU A 36 8.33 -0.05 -14.25
C LEU A 36 7.94 -0.82 -15.53
N ARG A 37 8.73 -1.82 -15.94
CA ARG A 37 8.38 -2.71 -17.07
C ARG A 37 7.11 -3.50 -16.81
N THR A 38 6.84 -3.93 -15.57
CA THR A 38 5.55 -4.54 -15.25
C THR A 38 4.39 -3.57 -15.50
N LEU A 39 4.52 -2.30 -15.06
CA LEU A 39 3.49 -1.29 -15.28
C LEU A 39 3.27 -1.03 -16.78
N THR A 40 4.33 -0.92 -17.58
CA THR A 40 4.23 -0.62 -19.02
C THR A 40 3.83 -1.83 -19.84
N ASP A 41 4.62 -2.90 -19.77
CA ASP A 41 4.58 -3.98 -20.75
C ASP A 41 3.50 -5.00 -20.41
N ARG A 42 3.26 -5.24 -19.11
CA ARG A 42 2.22 -6.17 -18.65
C ARG A 42 0.89 -5.46 -18.44
N LEU A 43 0.88 -4.35 -17.70
CA LEU A 43 -0.37 -3.67 -17.36
C LEU A 43 -0.81 -2.63 -18.39
N GLY A 44 0.03 -2.33 -19.40
CA GLY A 44 -0.32 -1.43 -20.51
C GLY A 44 -0.42 0.04 -20.10
N LEU A 45 0.25 0.45 -19.01
CA LEU A 45 0.18 1.81 -18.47
C LEU A 45 1.35 2.66 -18.96
N ARG A 46 1.28 3.98 -18.73
CA ARG A 46 2.39 4.91 -18.95
C ARG A 46 2.94 5.40 -17.61
N VAL A 47 4.23 5.21 -17.36
CA VAL A 47 4.85 5.69 -16.13
C VAL A 47 5.13 7.18 -16.23
N LYS A 48 4.80 7.92 -15.17
CA LYS A 48 5.23 9.29 -14.94
C LYS A 48 6.00 9.36 -13.63
N GLU A 49 7.30 9.60 -13.73
CA GLU A 49 8.14 9.79 -12.55
C GLU A 49 8.10 11.25 -12.10
N PHE A 50 8.29 11.46 -10.81
CA PHE A 50 8.37 12.78 -10.17
C PHE A 50 9.79 13.01 -9.62
N PRO A 51 10.18 14.27 -9.33
CA PRO A 51 11.55 14.62 -8.97
C PRO A 51 12.22 13.74 -7.90
N THR A 52 11.47 13.26 -6.91
CA THR A 52 11.99 12.45 -5.80
C THR A 52 12.12 10.96 -6.12
N ALA A 53 11.53 10.48 -7.22
CA ALA A 53 11.43 9.05 -7.53
C ALA A 53 12.76 8.31 -7.59
N ARG A 54 13.88 9.03 -7.84
CA ARG A 54 15.23 8.45 -7.96
C ARG A 54 16.28 9.11 -7.06
N MET A 55 15.83 9.91 -6.10
CA MET A 55 16.74 10.51 -5.11
C MET A 55 17.32 9.43 -4.20
N SER A 56 18.54 9.65 -3.73
CA SER A 56 19.20 8.74 -2.78
C SER A 56 18.44 8.68 -1.45
N PRO A 57 18.60 7.60 -0.66
CA PRO A 57 17.99 7.51 0.67
C PRO A 57 18.29 8.71 1.58
N ASN A 58 19.52 9.23 1.53
CA ASN A 58 19.93 10.40 2.32
C ASN A 58 19.22 11.68 1.87
N GLU A 59 19.10 11.90 0.56
CA GLU A 59 18.38 13.05 0.01
C GLU A 59 16.90 13.00 0.40
N LEU A 60 16.24 11.85 0.27
CA LEU A 60 14.83 11.70 0.66
C LEU A 60 14.62 11.91 2.17
N SER A 61 15.47 11.32 2.99
CA SER A 61 15.40 11.47 4.46
C SER A 61 15.57 12.93 4.88
N ALA A 62 16.44 13.68 4.21
CA ALA A 62 16.64 15.10 4.46
C ALA A 62 15.48 15.99 3.96
N ASN A 63 14.66 15.51 3.00
CA ASN A 63 13.69 16.34 2.29
C ASN A 63 12.24 15.79 2.34
N PRO A 64 11.60 15.68 3.53
CA PRO A 64 10.20 15.24 3.63
C PRO A 64 9.20 16.17 2.91
N ARG A 65 9.52 17.47 2.78
CA ARG A 65 8.71 18.43 2.00
C ARG A 65 8.72 18.13 0.50
N ALA A 66 9.87 17.70 -0.04
CA ALA A 66 9.97 17.34 -1.45
C ALA A 66 9.16 16.06 -1.74
N ARG A 67 9.24 15.07 -0.85
CA ARG A 67 8.42 13.84 -0.92
C ARG A 67 6.92 14.15 -0.92
N ALA A 68 6.47 15.04 -0.04
CA ALA A 68 5.09 15.50 -0.02
C ALA A 68 4.70 16.28 -1.30
N ALA A 69 5.60 17.13 -1.81
CA ALA A 69 5.35 17.91 -3.02
C ALA A 69 5.11 17.02 -4.23
N ASP A 70 5.84 15.91 -4.37
CA ASP A 70 5.61 14.93 -5.42
C ASP A 70 4.24 14.28 -5.32
N LEU A 71 3.82 13.87 -4.10
CA LEU A 71 2.50 13.30 -3.90
C LEU A 71 1.40 14.32 -4.23
N ASN A 72 1.52 15.56 -3.74
CA ASN A 72 0.56 16.63 -4.03
C ASN A 72 0.50 16.94 -5.53
N ALA A 73 1.64 17.00 -6.20
CA ALA A 73 1.72 17.25 -7.64
C ALA A 73 1.11 16.10 -8.46
N ALA A 74 1.34 14.84 -8.04
CA ALA A 74 0.72 13.67 -8.66
C ALA A 74 -0.80 13.67 -8.51
N PHE A 75 -1.33 14.10 -7.37
CA PHE A 75 -2.77 14.29 -7.18
C PHE A 75 -3.31 15.46 -8.03
N ALA A 76 -2.65 16.61 -8.04
CA ALA A 76 -3.08 17.79 -8.80
C ALA A 76 -3.05 17.61 -10.32
N ASP A 77 -2.23 16.68 -10.83
CA ASP A 77 -2.07 16.46 -12.25
C ASP A 77 -3.26 15.68 -12.86
N PRO A 78 -4.07 16.29 -13.75
CA PRO A 78 -5.23 15.63 -14.35
C PRO A 78 -4.85 14.53 -15.35
N SER A 79 -3.60 14.48 -15.80
CA SER A 79 -3.10 13.42 -16.70
C SER A 79 -2.80 12.11 -15.95
N VAL A 80 -2.64 12.16 -14.62
CA VAL A 80 -2.33 11.01 -13.76
C VAL A 80 -3.62 10.34 -13.27
N ALA A 81 -3.78 9.06 -13.61
CA ALA A 81 -4.90 8.20 -13.25
C ALA A 81 -4.72 7.45 -11.93
N ALA A 82 -3.47 7.17 -11.55
CA ALA A 82 -3.12 6.50 -10.30
C ALA A 82 -1.76 6.97 -9.79
N VAL A 83 -1.55 6.83 -8.49
CA VAL A 83 -0.28 7.03 -7.79
C VAL A 83 0.10 5.71 -7.12
N ILE A 84 1.30 5.21 -7.41
CA ILE A 84 1.83 3.98 -6.83
C ILE A 84 3.15 4.31 -6.13
N ALA A 85 3.29 3.87 -4.89
CA ALA A 85 4.54 4.02 -4.16
C ALA A 85 5.64 3.17 -4.80
N SER A 86 6.86 3.71 -4.87
CA SER A 86 8.01 2.97 -5.39
C SER A 86 8.35 1.78 -4.48
N ILE A 87 8.38 2.02 -3.17
CA ILE A 87 8.66 1.05 -2.11
C ILE A 87 8.25 1.64 -0.74
N GLY A 88 8.15 0.79 0.29
CA GLY A 88 7.99 1.19 1.70
C GLY A 88 9.27 1.76 2.32
N GLY A 89 9.43 1.62 3.64
CA GLY A 89 10.52 2.16 4.45
C GLY A 89 10.03 2.36 5.88
N ASP A 90 10.36 3.46 6.56
CA ASP A 90 10.10 3.62 7.99
C ASP A 90 9.83 5.05 8.47
N ASP A 91 9.81 6.06 7.58
CA ASP A 91 9.77 7.46 7.99
C ASP A 91 8.73 8.32 7.26
N SER A 92 7.86 7.72 6.45
CA SER A 92 6.97 8.48 5.57
C SER A 92 5.86 9.24 6.32
N ALA A 93 5.61 8.92 7.59
CA ALA A 93 4.79 9.74 8.49
C ALA A 93 5.29 11.20 8.58
N ARG A 94 6.58 11.46 8.35
CA ARG A 94 7.18 12.81 8.36
C ARG A 94 6.64 13.73 7.26
N ILE A 95 5.99 13.18 6.22
CA ILE A 95 5.46 13.98 5.12
C ILE A 95 4.04 14.48 5.38
N LEU A 96 3.30 13.87 6.33
CA LEU A 96 1.88 14.15 6.58
C LEU A 96 1.55 15.64 6.84
N PRO A 97 2.39 16.43 7.56
CA PRO A 97 2.14 17.86 7.74
C PRO A 97 2.20 18.71 6.47
N TYR A 98 2.74 18.16 5.37
CA TYR A 98 2.95 18.86 4.11
C TYR A 98 2.03 18.38 2.99
N LEU A 99 1.17 17.38 3.26
CA LEU A 99 0.18 16.91 2.30
C LEU A 99 -0.98 17.90 2.20
N ASP A 100 -1.36 18.20 0.96
CA ASP A 100 -2.46 19.11 0.65
C ASP A 100 -3.77 18.32 0.58
N ALA A 101 -4.51 18.35 1.69
CA ALA A 101 -5.76 17.63 1.82
C ALA A 101 -6.83 18.08 0.82
N ASP A 102 -6.84 19.36 0.43
CA ASP A 102 -7.85 19.90 -0.48
C ASP A 102 -7.55 19.49 -1.92
N VAL A 103 -6.28 19.49 -2.32
CA VAL A 103 -5.83 18.93 -3.60
C VAL A 103 -6.19 17.45 -3.71
N ILE A 104 -5.95 16.66 -2.67
CA ILE A 104 -6.25 15.21 -2.68
C ILE A 104 -7.76 14.97 -2.80
N ARG A 105 -8.59 15.69 -2.02
CA ARG A 105 -10.06 15.56 -2.08
C ARG A 105 -10.63 15.99 -3.44
N ALA A 106 -10.08 17.04 -4.03
CA ALA A 106 -10.54 17.55 -5.32
C ALA A 106 -10.16 16.63 -6.51
N ASN A 107 -9.17 15.74 -6.33
CA ASN A 107 -8.62 14.92 -7.41
C ASN A 107 -8.57 13.42 -7.05
N PRO A 108 -9.71 12.77 -6.75
CA PRO A 108 -9.71 11.37 -6.33
C PRO A 108 -9.14 10.45 -7.42
N LYS A 109 -8.06 9.76 -7.08
CA LYS A 109 -7.38 8.78 -7.94
C LYS A 109 -6.86 7.60 -7.11
N ILE A 110 -6.52 6.51 -7.78
CA ILE A 110 -5.98 5.33 -7.09
C ILE A 110 -4.68 5.74 -6.39
N LEU A 111 -4.56 5.39 -5.11
CA LEU A 111 -3.31 5.43 -4.35
C LEU A 111 -3.02 4.02 -3.86
N MET A 112 -1.85 3.48 -4.21
CA MET A 112 -1.50 2.09 -3.88
C MET A 112 -0.07 1.93 -3.35
N GLY A 113 0.06 1.06 -2.35
CA GLY A 113 1.31 0.56 -1.78
C GLY A 113 1.02 -0.25 -0.50
N TRP A 114 2.06 -0.75 0.17
CA TRP A 114 1.96 -1.47 1.44
C TRP A 114 3.14 -1.14 2.35
N SER A 115 3.25 -1.80 3.52
CA SER A 115 4.25 -1.46 4.54
C SER A 115 4.13 0.03 4.93
N ASP A 116 5.21 0.81 4.98
CA ASP A 116 5.18 2.22 5.42
C ASP A 116 4.34 3.16 4.55
N THR A 117 3.99 2.75 3.32
CA THR A 117 2.99 3.49 2.51
C THR A 117 1.62 3.58 3.22
N CYS A 118 1.36 2.69 4.18
CA CYS A 118 0.15 2.72 5.01
C CYS A 118 -0.11 4.09 5.64
N THR A 119 0.92 4.87 5.97
CA THR A 119 0.73 6.21 6.53
C THR A 119 -0.04 7.13 5.57
N GLN A 120 0.30 7.12 4.27
CA GLN A 120 -0.43 7.90 3.26
C GLN A 120 -1.79 7.29 2.94
N LEU A 121 -1.90 5.95 2.93
CA LEU A 121 -3.20 5.29 2.71
C LEU A 121 -4.21 5.69 3.80
N VAL A 122 -3.82 5.64 5.08
CA VAL A 122 -4.68 6.05 6.20
C VAL A 122 -4.98 7.54 6.14
N PHE A 123 -3.98 8.37 5.86
CA PHE A 123 -4.19 9.82 5.71
C PHE A 123 -5.26 10.12 4.66
N CYS A 124 -5.11 9.59 3.44
CA CYS A 124 -6.04 9.80 2.34
C CYS A 124 -7.40 9.15 2.61
N HIS A 125 -7.44 7.98 3.24
CA HIS A 125 -8.68 7.34 3.69
C HIS A 125 -9.46 8.24 4.64
N ASN A 126 -8.80 8.92 5.57
CA ASN A 126 -9.44 9.85 6.50
C ASN A 126 -9.95 11.13 5.81
N LEU A 127 -9.50 11.41 4.59
CA LEU A 127 -10.09 12.44 3.73
C LEU A 127 -11.31 11.96 2.94
N GLY A 128 -11.65 10.67 3.02
CA GLY A 128 -12.75 10.02 2.32
C GLY A 128 -12.33 9.23 1.08
N LEU A 129 -11.05 9.24 0.70
CA LEU A 129 -10.55 8.53 -0.49
C LEU A 129 -10.55 7.02 -0.27
N VAL A 130 -11.06 6.26 -1.24
CA VAL A 130 -10.84 4.80 -1.26
C VAL A 130 -9.41 4.52 -1.73
N THR A 131 -8.58 4.02 -0.84
CA THR A 131 -7.16 3.68 -1.07
C THR A 131 -6.95 2.18 -1.19
N PHE A 132 -5.82 1.77 -1.78
CA PHE A 132 -5.53 0.36 -2.07
C PHE A 132 -4.27 -0.08 -1.32
N HIS A 133 -4.42 -0.94 -0.32
CA HIS A 133 -3.28 -1.60 0.30
C HIS A 133 -2.86 -2.78 -0.60
N GLY A 134 -1.71 -2.67 -1.26
CA GLY A 134 -1.33 -3.55 -2.35
C GLY A 134 0.13 -3.37 -2.81
N PRO A 135 0.54 -4.07 -3.89
CA PRO A 135 1.95 -4.14 -4.27
C PRO A 135 2.52 -2.76 -4.64
N ALA A 136 3.75 -2.49 -4.19
CA ALA A 136 4.54 -1.35 -4.62
C ALA A 136 5.34 -1.69 -5.89
N VAL A 137 5.97 -0.69 -6.52
CA VAL A 137 6.75 -0.90 -7.76
C VAL A 137 7.85 -1.93 -7.58
N MET A 138 8.68 -1.78 -6.54
CA MET A 138 9.83 -2.65 -6.31
C MET A 138 9.49 -3.93 -5.54
N ALA A 139 8.53 -3.83 -4.62
CA ALA A 139 8.06 -4.92 -3.77
C ALA A 139 6.64 -5.33 -4.19
N GLY A 140 6.54 -6.38 -4.99
CA GLY A 140 5.29 -6.92 -5.51
C GLY A 140 5.19 -6.79 -7.04
N LEU A 141 5.19 -5.57 -7.60
CA LEU A 141 5.02 -5.39 -9.05
C LEU A 141 6.23 -5.90 -9.86
N ALA A 142 7.46 -5.66 -9.39
CA ALA A 142 8.65 -6.19 -10.04
C ALA A 142 8.67 -7.73 -10.10
N GLN A 143 8.01 -8.42 -9.17
CA GLN A 143 7.93 -9.87 -9.09
C GLN A 143 6.61 -10.45 -9.61
N LEU A 144 5.70 -9.62 -10.10
CA LEU A 144 4.31 -10.01 -10.39
C LEU A 144 4.19 -11.17 -11.38
N TRP A 145 5.13 -11.30 -12.31
CA TRP A 145 5.13 -12.36 -13.32
C TRP A 145 5.28 -13.78 -12.73
N ASN A 146 5.77 -13.92 -11.50
CA ASN A 146 5.80 -15.20 -10.78
C ASN A 146 4.42 -15.63 -10.25
N PHE A 147 3.45 -14.70 -10.22
CA PHE A 147 2.14 -14.86 -9.59
C PHE A 147 0.99 -14.47 -10.55
N PRO A 148 0.68 -15.31 -11.56
CA PRO A 148 -0.44 -15.05 -12.47
C PRO A 148 -1.78 -14.79 -11.76
N GLU A 149 -2.01 -15.47 -10.64
CA GLU A 149 -3.21 -15.33 -9.81
C GLU A 149 -3.27 -13.94 -9.16
N ALA A 150 -2.14 -13.42 -8.67
CA ALA A 150 -2.04 -12.08 -8.11
C ALA A 150 -2.17 -11.00 -9.21
N GLU A 151 -1.66 -11.24 -10.42
CA GLU A 151 -1.88 -10.35 -11.56
C GLU A 151 -3.37 -10.28 -11.93
N ALA A 152 -4.05 -11.43 -12.00
CA ALA A 152 -5.49 -11.47 -12.26
C ALA A 152 -6.28 -10.71 -11.19
N HIS A 153 -5.92 -10.90 -9.92
CA HIS A 153 -6.52 -10.16 -8.81
C HIS A 153 -6.31 -8.64 -8.91
N LEU A 154 -5.09 -8.20 -9.23
CA LEU A 154 -4.76 -6.79 -9.43
C LEU A 154 -5.59 -6.17 -10.57
N ARG A 155 -5.77 -6.91 -11.68
CA ARG A 155 -6.60 -6.49 -12.81
C ARG A 155 -8.08 -6.38 -12.42
N ALA A 156 -8.61 -7.37 -11.71
CA ALA A 156 -9.99 -7.34 -11.21
C ALA A 156 -10.23 -6.12 -10.31
N MET A 157 -9.28 -5.77 -9.45
CA MET A 157 -9.42 -4.63 -8.55
C MET A 157 -9.28 -3.27 -9.24
N LEU A 158 -8.28 -3.11 -10.12
CA LEU A 158 -7.91 -1.79 -10.63
C LEU A 158 -8.44 -1.48 -12.04
N PHE A 159 -8.69 -2.50 -12.87
CA PHE A 159 -9.10 -2.32 -14.28
C PHE A 159 -10.54 -2.77 -14.53
N GLU A 160 -10.99 -3.80 -13.83
CA GLU A 160 -12.27 -4.48 -14.08
C GLU A 160 -13.09 -4.62 -12.78
N PRO A 161 -13.33 -3.52 -12.04
CA PRO A 161 -13.97 -3.61 -10.74
C PRO A 161 -15.40 -4.17 -10.85
N SER A 162 -15.68 -5.20 -10.06
CA SER A 162 -17.01 -5.78 -9.87
C SER A 162 -17.68 -5.21 -8.60
N GLU A 163 -19.01 -5.38 -8.49
CA GLU A 163 -19.75 -5.04 -7.26
C GLU A 163 -19.38 -5.98 -6.10
N SER A 164 -19.07 -7.23 -6.42
CA SER A 164 -18.64 -8.24 -5.47
C SER A 164 -17.49 -9.06 -6.06
N LEU A 165 -16.49 -9.34 -5.24
CA LEU A 165 -15.43 -10.30 -5.54
C LEU A 165 -15.40 -11.32 -4.41
N LEU A 166 -15.51 -12.61 -4.76
CA LEU A 166 -15.17 -13.67 -3.82
C LEU A 166 -13.65 -13.70 -3.69
N TYR A 167 -13.15 -13.38 -2.50
CA TYR A 167 -11.72 -13.46 -2.21
C TYR A 167 -11.40 -14.88 -1.80
N GLU A 168 -10.40 -15.49 -2.42
CA GLU A 168 -9.95 -16.85 -2.11
C GLU A 168 -8.45 -16.82 -1.76
N PRO A 169 -7.97 -17.76 -0.93
CA PRO A 169 -6.54 -17.90 -0.70
C PRO A 169 -5.81 -18.16 -2.02
N PHE A 170 -4.70 -17.45 -2.26
CA PHE A 170 -3.81 -17.80 -3.37
C PHE A 170 -3.22 -19.21 -3.15
N PRO A 171 -3.01 -20.00 -4.20
CA PRO A 171 -2.58 -21.40 -4.06
C PRO A 171 -1.11 -21.54 -3.62
N ARG A 172 -0.31 -20.49 -3.81
CA ARG A 172 1.13 -20.48 -3.58
C ARG A 172 1.60 -19.13 -3.08
N TRP A 173 2.69 -19.13 -2.32
CA TRP A 173 3.28 -17.92 -1.76
C TRP A 173 4.81 -18.03 -1.64
N THR A 174 5.46 -16.91 -1.38
CA THR A 174 6.85 -16.82 -0.92
C THR A 174 6.98 -15.56 -0.05
N ASN A 175 7.92 -15.54 0.88
CA ASN A 175 8.22 -14.40 1.74
C ASN A 175 9.63 -13.83 1.51
N SER A 176 10.30 -14.23 0.43
CA SER A 176 11.67 -13.81 0.16
C SER A 176 11.86 -13.44 -1.31
N TYR A 177 12.49 -12.29 -1.52
CA TYR A 177 13.07 -11.91 -2.80
C TYR A 177 14.47 -12.49 -2.90
N LEU A 178 14.91 -12.81 -4.12
CA LEU A 178 16.34 -13.04 -4.32
C LEU A 178 17.12 -11.73 -4.12
N ASP A 179 18.41 -11.84 -3.81
CA ASP A 179 19.28 -10.70 -3.50
C ASP A 179 19.24 -9.62 -4.60
N TRP A 180 18.74 -8.44 -4.24
CA TRP A 180 18.64 -7.26 -5.11
C TRP A 180 20.00 -6.62 -5.43
N ASN A 181 21.12 -7.07 -4.84
CA ASN A 181 22.45 -6.64 -5.29
C ASN A 181 22.89 -7.34 -6.58
N ALA A 182 22.25 -8.45 -6.97
CA ALA A 182 22.60 -9.22 -8.15
C ALA A 182 21.56 -9.01 -9.27
N PRO A 183 21.90 -8.31 -10.37
CA PRO A 183 20.94 -8.00 -11.42
C PRO A 183 20.26 -9.20 -12.09
N ASP A 184 20.92 -10.36 -12.10
CA ASP A 184 20.35 -11.61 -12.63
C ASP A 184 19.13 -12.11 -11.81
N ASN A 185 18.93 -11.55 -10.63
CA ASN A 185 17.80 -11.82 -9.74
C ASN A 185 16.59 -10.92 -10.00
N ASP A 186 16.65 -9.99 -10.96
CA ASP A 186 15.57 -9.02 -11.21
C ASP A 186 14.20 -9.68 -11.36
N GLY A 187 13.29 -9.28 -10.49
CA GLY A 187 11.92 -9.79 -10.45
C GLY A 187 11.80 -11.27 -10.08
N ARG A 188 12.88 -11.95 -9.69
CA ARG A 188 12.84 -13.35 -9.24
C ARG A 188 12.58 -13.45 -7.75
N VAL A 189 12.02 -14.58 -7.35
CA VAL A 189 11.70 -14.92 -5.97
C VAL A 189 12.31 -16.27 -5.60
N GLU A 190 12.39 -16.55 -4.31
CA GLU A 190 12.69 -17.91 -3.84
C GLU A 190 11.59 -18.91 -4.24
N ALA A 191 11.88 -20.19 -4.03
CA ALA A 191 10.96 -21.27 -4.37
C ALA A 191 9.57 -21.07 -3.74
N LEU A 192 8.55 -21.09 -4.60
CA LEU A 192 7.16 -20.95 -4.20
C LEU A 192 6.74 -22.11 -3.30
N GLN A 193 6.08 -21.78 -2.20
CA GLN A 193 5.50 -22.72 -1.25
C GLN A 193 4.00 -22.88 -1.52
N PRO A 194 3.41 -24.08 -1.31
CA PRO A 194 1.97 -24.23 -1.32
C PRO A 194 1.32 -23.46 -0.16
N HIS A 195 0.06 -23.09 -0.33
CA HIS A 195 -0.75 -22.42 0.68
C HIS A 195 -1.95 -23.29 1.08
N ASP A 196 -2.09 -23.59 2.37
CA ASP A 196 -3.11 -24.53 2.89
C ASP A 196 -4.48 -23.90 3.14
N GLY A 197 -4.64 -22.61 2.79
CA GLY A 197 -5.89 -21.86 2.95
C GLY A 197 -5.91 -20.99 4.20
N TRP A 198 -7.08 -20.46 4.55
CA TRP A 198 -7.21 -19.57 5.71
C TRP A 198 -7.32 -20.33 7.02
N ASN A 199 -6.68 -19.79 8.06
CA ASN A 199 -6.81 -20.27 9.43
C ASN A 199 -7.87 -19.44 10.18
N TRP A 200 -9.01 -20.05 10.45
CA TRP A 200 -10.08 -19.44 11.25
C TRP A 200 -9.81 -19.66 12.75
N LEU A 201 -9.32 -18.62 13.42
CA LEU A 201 -8.90 -18.71 14.83
C LEU A 201 -10.09 -18.73 15.81
N SER A 202 -11.13 -17.96 15.53
CA SER A 202 -12.33 -17.87 16.36
C SER A 202 -13.49 -17.22 15.59
N GLY A 203 -14.68 -17.17 16.21
CA GLY A 203 -15.88 -16.54 15.64
C GLY A 203 -16.78 -17.53 14.90
N ASN A 204 -18.09 -17.26 14.92
CA ASN A 204 -19.11 -18.06 14.24
C ASN A 204 -19.99 -17.17 13.35
N GLY A 205 -20.27 -17.65 12.14
CA GLY A 205 -21.17 -17.01 11.17
C GLY A 205 -20.52 -15.88 10.37
N ALA A 206 -21.24 -15.41 9.35
CA ALA A 206 -20.79 -14.31 8.51
C ALA A 206 -20.81 -12.98 9.26
N ARG A 207 -19.89 -12.08 8.90
CA ARG A 207 -19.81 -10.69 9.34
C ARG A 207 -19.62 -9.80 8.13
N SER A 208 -20.05 -8.56 8.25
CA SER A 208 -19.92 -7.55 7.20
C SER A 208 -19.52 -6.23 7.82
N GLY A 209 -18.58 -5.54 7.18
CA GLY A 209 -18.14 -4.23 7.62
C GLY A 209 -17.21 -3.60 6.59
N ARG A 210 -16.78 -2.37 6.87
CA ARG A 210 -15.85 -1.65 6.00
C ARG A 210 -14.41 -1.95 6.40
N LEU A 211 -13.58 -2.32 5.43
CA LEU A 211 -12.16 -2.59 5.68
C LEU A 211 -11.43 -1.34 6.21
N PHE A 212 -10.58 -1.54 7.20
CA PHE A 212 -9.58 -0.56 7.64
C PHE A 212 -8.39 -1.29 8.29
N GLY A 213 -7.17 -0.83 8.03
CA GLY A 213 -5.97 -1.46 8.56
C GLY A 213 -4.73 -1.25 7.69
N GLY A 214 -3.79 -2.19 7.75
CA GLY A 214 -2.48 -2.13 7.10
C GLY A 214 -1.38 -2.81 7.93
N CYS A 215 -0.14 -2.39 7.69
CA CYS A 215 1.04 -2.80 8.46
C CYS A 215 0.88 -2.39 9.93
N ILE A 216 0.83 -3.36 10.85
CA ILE A 216 0.53 -3.10 12.26
C ILE A 216 1.60 -2.21 12.91
N GLU A 217 2.87 -2.39 12.53
CA GLU A 217 4.01 -1.59 12.98
C GLU A 217 3.83 -0.11 12.60
N VAL A 218 3.47 0.14 11.35
CA VAL A 218 3.35 1.48 10.78
C VAL A 218 2.11 2.20 11.31
N LEU A 219 1.03 1.45 11.58
CA LEU A 219 -0.17 2.04 12.21
C LEU A 219 0.14 2.63 13.59
N GLU A 220 1.12 2.10 14.32
CA GLU A 220 1.58 2.69 15.58
C GLU A 220 2.13 4.11 15.41
N PHE A 221 2.72 4.46 14.25
CA PHE A 221 3.23 5.82 13.98
C PHE A 221 2.12 6.88 14.02
N LEU A 222 0.88 6.46 13.76
CA LEU A 222 -0.26 7.35 13.66
C LEU A 222 -1.00 7.48 15.00
N LYS A 223 -0.94 6.46 15.87
CA LYS A 223 -1.69 6.44 17.15
C LYS A 223 -1.33 7.64 18.02
N GLY A 224 -2.36 8.27 18.60
CA GLY A 224 -2.22 9.48 19.41
C GLY A 224 -1.98 10.77 18.62
N SER A 225 -1.82 10.70 17.29
CA SER A 225 -1.77 11.87 16.43
C SER A 225 -3.17 12.27 15.94
N ARG A 226 -3.29 13.47 15.34
CA ARG A 226 -4.51 13.92 14.64
C ARG A 226 -4.89 13.06 13.41
N HIS A 227 -4.00 12.17 12.98
CA HIS A 227 -4.22 11.29 11.83
C HIS A 227 -4.80 9.93 12.24
N TRP A 228 -4.91 9.64 13.54
CA TRP A 228 -5.57 8.44 14.02
C TRP A 228 -7.09 8.63 14.10
N PRO A 229 -7.90 7.63 13.70
CA PRO A 229 -9.36 7.74 13.83
C PRO A 229 -9.82 7.81 15.29
N GLY A 230 -10.90 8.56 15.54
CA GLY A 230 -11.57 8.59 16.84
C GLY A 230 -12.40 7.32 17.12
N GLU A 231 -12.93 7.17 18.32
CA GLU A 231 -13.58 5.93 18.78
C GLU A 231 -14.77 5.47 17.91
N ASP A 232 -15.65 6.39 17.49
CA ASP A 232 -16.85 6.04 16.71
C ASP A 232 -16.54 5.55 15.29
N PHE A 233 -15.31 5.75 14.82
CA PHE A 233 -14.87 5.29 13.51
C PHE A 233 -14.91 3.77 13.36
N TRP A 234 -14.65 3.05 14.46
CA TRP A 234 -14.40 1.61 14.49
C TRP A 234 -15.67 0.76 14.40
N THR A 235 -16.84 1.37 14.59
CA THR A 235 -18.13 0.70 14.45
C THR A 235 -18.28 0.12 13.04
N ASP A 236 -18.65 -1.16 12.97
CA ASP A 236 -18.87 -1.92 11.73
C ASP A 236 -17.63 -1.96 10.80
N ARG A 237 -16.43 -1.96 11.37
CA ARG A 237 -15.17 -2.16 10.64
C ARG A 237 -14.74 -3.62 10.61
N ILE A 238 -14.14 -4.03 9.49
CA ILE A 238 -13.36 -5.26 9.42
C ILE A 238 -11.89 -4.86 9.43
N LEU A 239 -11.14 -5.33 10.42
CA LEU A 239 -9.71 -5.04 10.52
C LEU A 239 -8.92 -5.97 9.61
N PHE A 240 -7.93 -5.41 8.91
CA PHE A 240 -6.90 -6.20 8.23
C PHE A 240 -5.53 -5.73 8.72
N LEU A 241 -4.77 -6.65 9.32
CA LEU A 241 -3.47 -6.34 9.90
C LEU A 241 -2.43 -7.29 9.32
N GLU A 242 -1.30 -6.75 8.90
CA GLU A 242 -0.14 -7.50 8.43
C GLU A 242 1.13 -7.05 9.17
N THR A 243 2.15 -7.90 9.18
CA THR A 243 3.46 -7.62 9.79
C THR A 243 4.53 -7.47 8.72
N SER A 244 5.48 -6.59 8.96
CA SER A 244 6.55 -6.23 8.03
C SER A 244 7.69 -7.27 7.97
N GLU A 245 8.66 -6.98 7.12
CA GLU A 245 9.90 -7.72 6.94
C GLU A 245 10.80 -7.77 8.19
N ASP A 246 10.60 -6.84 9.14
CA ASP A 246 11.37 -6.78 10.39
C ASP A 246 11.02 -7.93 11.34
N LYS A 247 9.94 -8.68 11.04
CA LYS A 247 9.50 -9.87 11.79
C LYS A 247 9.34 -9.54 13.28
N PRO A 248 8.35 -8.69 13.63
CA PRO A 248 8.16 -8.28 15.02
C PRO A 248 7.99 -9.49 15.93
N THR A 249 8.48 -9.36 17.15
CA THR A 249 8.32 -10.39 18.17
C THR A 249 6.84 -10.59 18.51
N ILE A 250 6.52 -11.79 19.00
CA ILE A 250 5.16 -12.12 19.49
C ILE A 250 4.70 -11.11 20.55
N ASP A 251 5.61 -10.67 21.42
CA ASP A 251 5.30 -9.68 22.45
C ASP A 251 4.95 -8.31 21.88
N GLN A 252 5.67 -7.83 20.86
CA GLN A 252 5.33 -6.58 20.18
C GLN A 252 3.92 -6.66 19.58
N VAL A 253 3.62 -7.72 18.83
CA VAL A 253 2.27 -7.94 18.25
C VAL A 253 1.21 -7.99 19.35
N ARG A 254 1.48 -8.71 20.44
CA ARG A 254 0.59 -8.78 21.62
C ARG A 254 0.32 -7.39 22.21
N TYR A 255 1.35 -6.55 22.37
CA TYR A 255 1.19 -5.21 22.93
C TYR A 255 0.38 -4.29 22.02
N TRP A 256 0.57 -4.37 20.70
CA TRP A 256 -0.22 -3.57 19.75
C TRP A 256 -1.68 -3.99 19.76
N LEU A 257 -1.97 -5.30 19.72
CA LEU A 257 -3.33 -5.82 19.85
C LEU A 257 -3.96 -5.44 21.20
N PHE A 258 -3.21 -5.55 22.30
CA PHE A 258 -3.69 -5.08 23.61
C PHE A 258 -4.06 -3.59 23.57
N ASN A 259 -3.25 -2.76 22.92
CA ASN A 259 -3.53 -1.34 22.75
C ASN A 259 -4.78 -1.08 21.90
N TYR A 260 -5.05 -1.85 20.83
CA TYR A 260 -6.34 -1.80 20.12
C TYR A 260 -7.53 -2.14 21.04
N GLY A 261 -7.36 -3.12 21.93
CA GLY A 261 -8.36 -3.46 22.94
C GLY A 261 -8.65 -2.31 23.92
N ILE A 262 -7.61 -1.67 24.46
CA ILE A 262 -7.77 -0.53 25.38
C ILE A 262 -8.42 0.69 24.71
N GLN A 263 -8.24 0.85 23.40
CA GLN A 263 -8.93 1.87 22.61
C GLN A 263 -10.41 1.54 22.31
N GLY A 264 -10.90 0.37 22.74
CA GLY A 264 -12.26 -0.10 22.46
C GLY A 264 -12.50 -0.50 21.01
N VAL A 265 -11.43 -0.71 20.22
CA VAL A 265 -11.55 -1.04 18.79
C VAL A 265 -12.23 -2.39 18.61
N PHE A 266 -11.82 -3.41 19.36
CA PHE A 266 -12.38 -4.76 19.25
C PHE A 266 -13.82 -4.87 19.76
N ASP A 267 -14.27 -3.94 20.59
CA ASP A 267 -15.66 -3.90 21.07
C ASP A 267 -16.62 -3.36 19.98
N ARG A 268 -16.10 -2.60 19.02
CA ARG A 268 -16.87 -1.90 17.97
C ARG A 268 -16.70 -2.52 16.58
N ALA A 269 -15.56 -3.16 16.33
CA ALA A 269 -15.28 -3.82 15.06
C ALA A 269 -16.23 -5.01 14.83
N ALA A 270 -16.61 -5.22 13.57
CA ALA A 270 -17.42 -6.35 13.15
C ALA A 270 -16.60 -7.64 12.99
N GLY A 271 -15.28 -7.54 12.82
CA GLY A 271 -14.36 -8.65 12.60
C GLY A 271 -12.92 -8.24 12.34
#